data_AF-A0A1C5TNZ5-F1
#
_entry.id   AF-A0A1C5TNZ5-F1
#
_cell.length_a   1.000
_cell.length_b   1.000
_cell.length_c   1.000
_cell.angle_alpha   90.00
_cell.angle_beta   90.00
_cell.angle_gamma   90.00
#
_symmetry.space_group_name_H-M   'P 1'
#
loop_
_entity.id
_entity.type
_entity.pdbx_description
1 polymer ?
#
loop_
_entity_poly.entity_id
_entity_poly.type
_entity_poly.pdbx_seq_one_letter_code
_entity_poly.pdbx_strand_id
1 'polypeptide(L)'
;MLAVQGVLRFLGRGGGQVFRARLTVADTALDVRAFCDTGFSVQEPLSGRAVVLVRFGAVRGRLPPALGTYLEQHFAGAAPLPDPALGVRLVPCTTVAGHCILPAVPASLCCTCSPAGQGRAEHLYAAFADLPPPSDGWEVLVGSETISSLAHG
;
A
#
# COMPACT_ATOMS: atom_id res chain seq x y z
N MET A 1 -40.72 -2.89 -1.68
CA MET A 1 -39.59 -3.25 -2.55
C MET A 1 -39.04 -1.97 -3.17
N LEU A 2 -38.01 -1.39 -2.56
CA LEU A 2 -36.97 -0.56 -3.18
C LEU A 2 -35.94 -0.31 -2.06
N ALA A 3 -34.89 -1.11 -2.05
CA ALA A 3 -33.84 -1.06 -1.04
C ALA A 3 -32.90 0.10 -1.38
N VAL A 4 -32.91 1.15 -0.57
CA VAL A 4 -31.83 2.15 -0.56
C VAL A 4 -30.72 1.61 0.35
N GLN A 5 -29.97 0.63 -0.17
CA GLN A 5 -28.72 0.13 0.43
C GLN A 5 -27.55 0.81 -0.29
N GLY A 6 -27.48 2.13 -0.16
CA GLY A 6 -26.59 2.99 -0.94
C GLY A 6 -26.09 4.17 -0.12
N VAL A 7 -25.61 3.90 1.09
CA VAL A 7 -24.66 4.79 1.77
C VAL A 7 -23.63 3.87 2.40
N LEU A 8 -22.45 3.87 1.79
CA LEU A 8 -21.22 3.44 2.44
C LEU A 8 -21.23 3.95 3.88
N ARG A 9 -21.29 3.02 4.84
CA ARG A 9 -21.07 3.32 6.26
C ARG A 9 -19.59 3.69 6.45
N PHE A 10 -19.23 4.88 6.00
CA PHE A 10 -17.94 5.55 6.20
C PHE A 10 -17.96 6.51 7.39
N LEU A 11 -18.94 6.37 8.28
CA LEU A 11 -19.09 7.17 9.49
C LEU A 11 -19.36 6.25 10.69
N GLY A 12 -18.30 5.62 11.18
CA GLY A 12 -18.27 4.85 12.41
C GLY A 12 -16.88 4.94 13.02
N ARG A 13 -16.69 5.93 13.91
CA ARG A 13 -15.47 6.16 14.69
C ARG A 13 -14.81 4.86 15.18
N GLY A 14 -13.51 4.68 14.93
CA GLY A 14 -12.62 3.98 15.86
C GLY A 14 -12.01 2.62 15.49
N GLY A 15 -12.06 2.16 14.24
CA GLY A 15 -11.29 0.99 13.82
C GLY A 15 -11.20 0.91 12.31
N GLY A 16 -10.01 1.11 11.75
CA GLY A 16 -9.83 1.02 10.30
C GLY A 16 -10.26 -0.35 9.78
N GLN A 17 -10.97 -0.36 8.66
CA GLN A 17 -11.51 -1.60 8.10
C GLN A 17 -10.39 -2.34 7.36
N VAL A 18 -10.17 -3.60 7.71
CA VAL A 18 -9.32 -4.52 6.93
C VAL A 18 -10.14 -5.14 5.80
N PHE A 19 -9.64 -5.10 4.57
CA PHE A 19 -10.26 -5.71 3.40
C PHE A 19 -9.23 -6.46 2.55
N ARG A 20 -9.70 -7.38 1.68
CA ARG A 20 -8.79 -8.09 0.76
C ARG A 20 -8.59 -7.27 -0.51
N ALA A 21 -7.34 -7.16 -0.91
CA ALA A 21 -6.91 -6.47 -2.10
C ALA A 21 -5.82 -7.25 -2.83
N ARG A 22 -5.58 -6.91 -4.09
CA ARG A 22 -4.47 -7.40 -4.89
C ARG A 22 -3.54 -6.26 -5.19
N LEU A 23 -2.34 -6.31 -4.63
CA LEU A 23 -1.27 -5.36 -4.88
C LEU A 23 -0.37 -5.92 -5.99
N THR A 24 -0.18 -5.18 -7.08
CA THR A 24 0.77 -5.56 -8.14
C THR A 24 2.00 -4.67 -8.06
N VAL A 25 3.18 -5.26 -7.96
CA VAL A 25 4.49 -4.60 -7.97
C VAL A 25 5.42 -5.35 -8.93
N ALA A 26 6.14 -4.64 -9.81
CA ALA A 26 7.04 -5.26 -10.79
C ALA A 26 6.44 -6.52 -11.45
N ASP A 27 5.22 -6.37 -11.99
CA ASP A 27 4.42 -7.41 -12.65
C ASP A 27 4.04 -8.64 -11.79
N THR A 28 4.33 -8.60 -10.50
CA THR A 28 3.95 -9.66 -9.55
C THR A 28 2.76 -9.22 -8.71
N ALA A 29 1.69 -10.02 -8.76
CA ALA A 29 0.48 -9.80 -7.98
C ALA A 29 0.55 -10.49 -6.61
N LEU A 30 0.21 -9.74 -5.56
CA LEU A 30 0.20 -10.14 -4.16
C LEU A 30 -1.22 -9.99 -3.62
N ASP A 31 -1.84 -11.09 -3.19
CA ASP A 31 -3.10 -10.99 -2.45
C ASP A 31 -2.80 -10.54 -1.01
N VAL A 32 -3.29 -9.38 -0.63
CA VAL A 32 -2.96 -8.69 0.62
C VAL A 32 -4.20 -8.32 1.43
N ARG A 33 -4.02 -8.18 2.74
CA ARG A 33 -4.99 -7.54 3.64
C ARG A 33 -4.65 -6.06 3.79
N ALA A 34 -5.46 -5.21 3.19
CA ALA A 34 -5.33 -3.76 3.23
C ALA A 34 -6.13 -3.17 4.41
N PHE A 35 -5.57 -2.20 5.11
CA PHE A 35 -6.21 -1.46 6.20
C PHE A 35 -6.39 0.00 5.79
N CYS A 36 -7.61 0.51 5.92
CA CYS A 36 -7.90 1.93 5.66
C CYS A 36 -7.46 2.79 6.85
N ASP A 37 -6.49 3.68 6.63
CA ASP A 37 -6.10 4.70 7.59
C ASP A 37 -6.32 6.09 6.99
N THR A 38 -7.33 6.80 7.48
CA THR A 38 -7.65 8.16 7.02
C THR A 38 -6.62 9.21 7.44
N GLY A 39 -5.76 8.90 8.42
CA GLY A 39 -4.64 9.75 8.82
C GLY A 39 -3.42 9.63 7.92
N PHE A 40 -3.41 8.65 7.00
CA PHE A 40 -2.30 8.40 6.10
C PHE A 40 -2.43 9.18 4.80
N SER A 41 -1.47 10.07 4.57
CA SER A 41 -1.48 11.03 3.46
C SER A 41 -0.16 11.10 2.69
N VAL A 42 0.68 10.07 2.80
CA VAL A 42 1.97 10.03 2.09
C VAL A 42 1.73 10.04 0.57
N GLN A 43 2.48 10.89 -0.13
CA GLN A 43 2.48 11.01 -1.57
C GLN A 43 3.91 10.93 -2.10
N GLU A 44 4.07 10.44 -3.32
CA GLU A 44 5.36 10.47 -3.99
C GLU A 44 5.69 11.94 -4.35
N PRO A 45 6.84 12.47 -3.91
CA PRO A 45 7.09 13.92 -3.88
C PRO A 45 7.21 14.57 -5.26
N LEU A 46 7.58 13.82 -6.31
CA LEU A 46 7.82 14.39 -7.63
C LEU A 46 6.57 14.43 -8.50
N SER A 47 5.69 13.44 -8.34
CA SER A 47 4.50 13.25 -9.17
C SER A 47 3.19 13.52 -8.43
N GLY A 48 3.23 13.64 -7.10
CA GLY A 48 2.03 13.75 -6.26
C GLY A 48 1.18 12.49 -6.25
N ARG A 49 1.68 11.38 -6.80
CA ARG A 49 0.93 10.11 -6.88
C ARG A 49 0.71 9.54 -5.49
N ALA A 50 -0.45 8.92 -5.31
CA ALA A 50 -0.79 8.23 -4.08
C ALA A 50 0.25 7.14 -3.75
N VAL A 51 0.52 6.99 -2.47
CA VAL A 51 1.38 5.93 -1.94
C VAL A 51 0.52 5.01 -1.09
N VAL A 52 0.81 3.72 -1.11
CA VAL A 52 0.36 2.76 -0.08
C VAL A 52 1.56 2.30 0.72
N LEU A 53 1.38 2.10 2.03
CA LEU A 53 2.45 1.62 2.89
C LEU A 53 2.37 0.10 3.01
N VAL A 54 3.42 -0.59 2.61
CA VAL A 54 3.52 -2.05 2.61
C VAL A 54 4.45 -2.48 3.73
N ARG A 55 4.00 -3.42 4.55
CA ARG A 55 4.81 -4.01 5.60
C ARG A 55 5.72 -5.08 5.01
N PHE A 56 7.01 -4.79 4.94
CA PHE A 56 7.97 -5.67 4.28
C PHE A 56 7.96 -7.09 4.86
N GLY A 57 8.05 -7.24 6.19
CA GLY A 57 8.07 -8.54 6.84
C GLY A 57 6.85 -9.44 6.56
N ALA A 58 5.69 -8.85 6.24
CA ALA A 58 4.47 -9.62 5.95
C ALA A 58 4.37 -10.09 4.49
N VAL A 59 5.00 -9.37 3.55
CA VAL A 59 4.95 -9.68 2.12
C VAL A 59 6.24 -10.29 1.58
N ARG A 60 7.33 -10.26 2.36
CA ARG A 60 8.69 -10.68 1.97
C ARG A 60 8.73 -11.95 1.12
N GLY A 61 8.10 -13.04 1.59
CA GLY A 61 8.14 -14.34 0.92
C GLY A 61 7.36 -14.44 -0.40
N ARG A 62 6.66 -13.37 -0.82
CA ARG A 62 5.85 -13.32 -2.03
C ARG A 62 6.31 -12.23 -3.01
N LEU A 63 7.31 -11.43 -2.64
CA LEU A 63 7.84 -10.39 -3.50
C LEU A 63 8.66 -10.98 -4.66
N PRO A 64 8.74 -10.26 -5.80
CA PRO A 64 9.72 -10.56 -6.83
C PRO A 64 11.14 -10.66 -6.22
N PRO A 65 11.96 -11.65 -6.61
CA PRO A 65 13.29 -11.85 -6.01
C PRO A 65 14.18 -10.60 -6.02
N ALA A 66 14.25 -9.89 -7.15
CA ALA A 66 15.06 -8.67 -7.28
C ALA A 66 14.62 -7.56 -6.30
N LEU A 67 13.31 -7.37 -6.16
CA LEU A 67 12.75 -6.40 -5.20
C LEU A 67 12.98 -6.84 -3.75
N GLY A 68 12.77 -8.13 -3.46
CA GLY A 68 13.02 -8.71 -2.15
C GLY A 68 14.47 -8.50 -1.70
N THR A 69 15.44 -8.88 -2.53
CA THR A 69 16.87 -8.72 -2.22
C THR A 69 17.26 -7.26 -2.01
N TYR A 70 16.78 -6.35 -2.86
CA TYR A 70 17.02 -4.91 -2.69
C TYR A 70 16.50 -4.40 -1.34
N LEU A 71 15.27 -4.75 -0.97
CA LEU A 71 14.67 -4.32 0.29
C LEU A 71 15.38 -4.91 1.52
N GLU A 72 15.78 -6.17 1.47
CA GLU A 72 16.56 -6.80 2.56
C GLU A 72 17.87 -6.07 2.81
N GLN A 73 18.62 -5.78 1.74
CA GLN A 73 19.87 -5.03 1.82
C GLN A 73 19.66 -3.59 2.29
N HIS A 74 18.59 -2.94 1.81
CA HIS A 74 18.22 -1.59 2.24
C HIS A 74 17.93 -1.53 3.75
N PHE A 75 17.09 -2.42 4.27
CA PHE A 75 16.75 -2.46 5.69
C PHE A 75 17.91 -2.98 6.57
N ALA A 76 18.84 -3.76 6.01
CA ALA A 76 20.09 -4.12 6.68
C ALA A 76 21.12 -2.97 6.72
N GLY A 77 20.83 -1.80 6.12
CA GLY A 77 21.71 -0.64 6.12
C GLY A 77 22.83 -0.70 5.07
N ALA A 78 22.80 -1.65 4.14
CA ALA A 78 23.83 -1.81 3.11
C ALA A 78 23.73 -0.78 1.97
N ALA A 79 22.67 0.03 1.94
CA ALA A 79 22.42 1.10 0.96
C ALA A 79 22.71 0.69 -0.50
N PRO A 80 22.15 -0.44 -1.00
CA PRO A 80 22.39 -0.88 -2.36
C PRO A 80 21.82 0.13 -3.37
N LEU A 81 22.44 0.23 -4.54
CA LEU A 81 21.83 0.93 -5.66
C LEU A 81 20.68 0.08 -6.22
N PRO A 82 19.46 0.63 -6.36
CA PRO A 82 18.35 -0.11 -6.93
C PRO A 82 18.59 -0.41 -8.41
N ASP A 83 18.16 -1.59 -8.87
CA ASP A 83 18.04 -1.88 -10.30
C ASP A 83 17.07 -0.87 -10.93
N PRO A 84 17.46 -0.15 -12.00
CA PRO A 84 16.59 0.79 -12.70
C PRO A 84 15.24 0.18 -13.14
N ALA A 85 15.21 -1.12 -13.45
CA ALA A 85 13.99 -1.83 -13.85
C ALA A 85 12.95 -1.89 -12.72
N LEU A 86 13.37 -1.81 -11.45
CA LEU A 86 12.46 -1.79 -10.31
C LEU A 86 11.75 -0.43 -10.13
N GLY A 87 12.25 0.63 -10.78
CA GLY A 87 11.67 1.97 -10.70
C GLY A 87 11.62 2.55 -9.29
N VAL A 88 12.55 2.14 -8.41
CA VAL A 88 12.54 2.55 -6.99
C VAL A 88 12.69 4.06 -6.86
N ARG A 89 11.85 4.65 -5.99
CA ARG A 89 11.89 6.04 -5.56
C ARG A 89 11.97 6.12 -4.05
N LEU A 90 12.67 7.12 -3.54
CA LEU A 90 12.76 7.38 -2.11
C LEU A 90 11.68 8.40 -1.73
N VAL A 91 10.72 7.96 -0.93
CA VAL A 91 9.57 8.78 -0.50
C VAL A 91 9.78 9.20 0.95
N PRO A 92 9.86 10.51 1.24
CA PRO A 92 9.84 11.00 2.61
C PRO A 92 8.50 10.68 3.28
N CYS A 93 8.56 10.12 4.48
CA CYS A 93 7.41 9.88 5.34
C CYS A 93 7.62 10.58 6.68
N THR A 94 6.52 11.05 7.25
CA THR A 94 6.50 11.52 8.64
C THR A 94 5.64 10.56 9.44
N THR A 95 6.21 10.01 10.50
CA THR A 95 5.51 9.15 11.46
C THR A 95 5.57 9.79 12.84
N VAL A 96 4.85 9.21 13.80
CA VAL A 96 4.98 9.61 15.22
C VAL A 96 6.41 9.45 15.74
N ALA A 97 7.17 8.49 15.19
CA ALA A 97 8.58 8.27 15.54
C ALA A 97 9.56 9.23 14.83
N GLY A 98 9.05 10.14 13.99
CA GLY A 98 9.85 11.11 13.24
C GLY A 98 9.84 10.87 11.74
N HIS A 99 10.76 11.57 11.05
CA HIS A 99 10.89 11.50 9.61
C HIS A 99 11.68 10.26 9.19
N CYS A 100 11.16 9.57 8.18
CA CYS A 100 11.76 8.40 7.56
C CYS A 100 11.81 8.60 6.04
N ILE A 101 12.65 7.83 5.37
CA ILE A 101 12.65 7.73 3.91
C ILE A 101 12.36 6.27 3.59
N LEU A 102 11.35 6.02 2.76
CA LEU A 102 10.96 4.66 2.39
C LEU A 102 11.27 4.38 0.92
N PRO A 103 11.78 3.19 0.60
CA PRO A 103 11.86 2.73 -0.78
C PRO A 103 10.44 2.43 -1.29
N ALA A 104 10.07 3.08 -2.39
CA ALA A 104 8.78 2.93 -3.03
C ALA A 104 8.92 2.50 -4.48
N VAL A 105 8.07 1.58 -4.95
CA VAL A 105 8.06 1.10 -6.34
C VAL A 105 6.72 1.37 -7.01
N PRO A 106 6.67 1.55 -8.34
CA PRO A 106 5.41 1.64 -9.06
C PRO A 106 4.53 0.43 -8.78
N ALA A 107 3.24 0.68 -8.54
CA ALA A 107 2.29 -0.36 -8.20
C ALA A 107 0.87 -0.03 -8.66
N SER A 108 0.01 -1.04 -8.58
CA SER A 108 -1.45 -0.88 -8.67
C SER A 108 -2.12 -1.70 -7.59
N LEU A 109 -3.28 -1.26 -7.12
CA LEU A 109 -4.05 -1.96 -6.10
C LEU A 109 -5.49 -2.18 -6.59
N CYS A 110 -6.00 -3.41 -6.47
CA CYS A 110 -7.38 -3.74 -6.81
C CYS A 110 -8.13 -4.30 -5.60
N CYS A 111 -9.36 -3.88 -5.37
CA CYS A 111 -10.23 -4.52 -4.39
C CYS A 111 -10.71 -5.89 -4.91
N THR A 112 -10.59 -6.94 -4.09
CA THR A 112 -11.03 -8.30 -4.49
C THR A 112 -12.37 -8.71 -3.89
N CYS A 113 -13.06 -7.81 -3.18
CA CYS A 113 -14.27 -8.12 -2.40
C CYS A 113 -15.58 -7.51 -2.93
N SER A 114 -15.57 -6.73 -4.02
CA SER A 114 -16.78 -6.06 -4.52
C SER A 114 -17.40 -6.78 -5.73
N PRO A 115 -18.67 -7.27 -5.64
CA PRO A 115 -19.41 -7.81 -6.78
C PRO A 115 -19.95 -6.74 -7.75
N ALA A 116 -19.81 -5.45 -7.44
CA ALA A 116 -20.36 -4.32 -8.21
C ALA A 116 -19.33 -3.57 -9.08
N GLY A 117 -18.10 -4.09 -9.20
CA GLY A 117 -16.98 -3.44 -9.88
C GLY A 117 -15.70 -3.67 -9.09
N GLN A 118 -14.65 -4.15 -9.77
CA GLN A 118 -13.32 -4.27 -9.17
C GLN A 118 -12.65 -2.90 -9.21
N GLY A 119 -12.98 -2.06 -8.24
CA GLY A 119 -12.32 -0.76 -8.10
C GLY A 119 -10.81 -0.93 -8.03
N ARG A 120 -10.12 -0.18 -8.90
CA ARG A 120 -8.68 -0.28 -9.12
C ARG A 120 -8.05 1.09 -9.02
N ALA A 121 -7.03 1.18 -8.18
CA ALA A 121 -6.13 2.31 -8.12
C ALA A 121 -4.89 1.97 -8.97
N GLU A 122 -4.79 2.59 -10.14
CA GLU A 122 -3.62 2.51 -11.01
C GLU A 122 -2.66 3.67 -10.75
N HIS A 123 -1.41 3.52 -11.21
CA HIS A 123 -0.38 4.57 -11.14
C HIS A 123 -0.10 5.08 -9.72
N LEU A 124 -0.08 4.20 -8.72
CA LEU A 124 0.34 4.50 -7.36
C LEU A 124 1.77 4.01 -7.10
N TYR A 125 2.30 4.31 -5.92
CA TYR A 125 3.53 3.71 -5.42
C TYR A 125 3.29 2.84 -4.18
N ALA A 126 3.98 1.72 -4.09
CA ALA A 126 4.05 0.89 -2.89
C ALA A 126 5.34 1.21 -2.14
N ALA A 127 5.25 1.91 -1.02
CA ALA A 127 6.38 2.20 -0.14
C ALA A 127 6.53 1.09 0.90
N PHE A 128 7.73 0.53 1.05
CA PHE A 128 7.96 -0.56 1.99
C PHE A 128 8.55 -0.04 3.29
N ALA A 129 8.04 -0.53 4.41
CA ALA A 129 8.57 -0.26 5.74
C ALA A 129 8.82 -1.57 6.51
N ASP A 130 9.94 -1.60 7.23
CA ASP A 130 10.23 -2.65 8.21
C ASP A 130 9.49 -2.35 9.52
N LEU A 131 8.23 -2.78 9.57
CA LEU A 131 7.35 -2.57 10.71
C LEU A 131 7.20 -3.86 11.54
N PRO A 132 7.25 -3.77 12.88
CA PRO A 132 7.15 -4.93 13.77
C PRO A 132 5.83 -5.68 13.55
N PRO A 133 5.79 -7.02 13.65
CA PRO A 133 4.66 -7.87 13.23
C PRO A 133 3.28 -7.35 13.65
N PRO A 134 2.24 -7.48 12.81
CA PRO A 134 0.95 -6.87 13.13
C PRO A 134 0.33 -7.56 14.33
N SER A 135 -0.16 -6.80 15.31
CA SER A 135 -1.20 -7.30 16.21
C SER A 135 -2.52 -7.53 15.46
N ASP A 136 -2.77 -6.74 14.40
CA ASP A 136 -4.10 -6.56 13.80
C ASP A 136 -4.26 -7.24 12.42
N GLY A 137 -3.27 -8.03 12.01
CA GLY A 137 -3.30 -8.88 10.81
C GLY A 137 -3.21 -8.21 9.43
N TRP A 138 -3.12 -6.89 9.30
CA TRP A 138 -3.00 -6.20 8.00
C TRP A 138 -1.56 -6.19 7.45
N GLU A 139 -1.44 -5.96 6.14
CA GLU A 139 -0.19 -6.05 5.38
C GLU A 139 0.09 -4.78 4.58
N VAL A 140 -0.96 -4.10 4.12
CA VAL A 140 -0.90 -2.82 3.41
C VAL A 140 -1.76 -1.81 4.13
N LEU A 141 -1.28 -0.58 4.27
CA LEU A 141 -2.03 0.54 4.80
C LEU A 141 -2.31 1.53 3.66
N VAL A 142 -3.58 1.93 3.56
CA VAL A 142 -4.14 2.65 2.42
C VAL A 142 -4.78 3.94 2.92
N GLY A 143 -4.41 5.07 2.32
CA GLY A 143 -4.95 6.40 2.62
C GLY A 143 -6.28 6.68 1.93
N SER A 144 -6.94 7.76 2.34
CA SER A 144 -8.26 8.17 1.83
C SER A 144 -8.31 8.32 0.30
N GLU A 145 -7.26 8.89 -0.30
CA GLU A 145 -7.20 9.12 -1.75
C GLU A 145 -7.25 7.81 -2.55
N THR A 146 -6.51 6.80 -2.08
CA THR A 146 -6.49 5.49 -2.74
C THR A 146 -7.81 4.76 -2.54
N ILE A 147 -8.44 4.89 -1.36
CA ILE A 147 -9.78 4.33 -1.10
C ILE A 147 -10.83 4.96 -2.02
N SER A 148 -10.77 6.27 -2.24
CA SER A 148 -11.63 6.96 -3.20
C SER A 148 -11.46 6.38 -4.61
N SER A 149 -10.23 6.18 -5.08
CA SER A 149 -9.98 5.54 -6.39
C SER A 149 -10.52 4.11 -6.46
N LEU A 150 -10.41 3.33 -5.37
CA LEU A 150 -10.96 1.98 -5.28
C LEU A 150 -12.50 1.94 -5.18
N ALA A 151 -13.17 3.06 -4.89
CA ALA A 151 -14.62 3.14 -4.82
C ALA A 151 -15.27 3.58 -6.14
N HIS A 152 -14.51 4.20 -7.06
CA HIS A 152 -15.00 4.78 -8.31
C HIS A 152 -14.55 4.04 -9.58
N GLY A 153 -13.77 2.96 -9.45
CA GLY A 153 -13.37 2.08 -10.57
C GLY A 153 -14.33 0.92 -10.75
#